data_AF-A0A5N6X4M0-F1
#
_entry.id   AF-A0A5N6X4M0-F1
#
_cell.length_a   1.000
_cell.length_b   1.000
_cell.length_c   1.000
_cell.angle_alpha   90.00
_cell.angle_beta   90.00
_cell.angle_gamma   90.00
#
_symmetry.space_group_name_H-M   'P 1'
#
loop_
_entity.id
_entity.type
_entity.pdbx_description
1 polymer ?
#
loop_
_entity_poly.entity_id
_entity_poly.type
_entity_poly.pdbx_seq_one_letter_code
_entity_poly.pdbx_strand_id
1 'polypeptide(L)'
;MTGSSDAISTLREFVCSYQTEDNFRHWQVGPTVSPQMRFNIIKGLDSKTALYGLLRRYHILHFYVECVPANSRALTNFINTDPNDFQHKSKAGNPGYNAKSEVTLLMIREIYPDIDSSSLEYKSKYRAVSKLQTLGRRYLSLADRFGKGVLGLLPPSTLTNSDNMIISLPDSAFGKFLNILEDSQGDILRTFSDAAFSVLEPLLYGTSQGSMQSHVNSYAREDITRCPKDPTSF
;
A
#
# COMPACT_ATOMS: atom_id res chain seq x y z
N MET A 1 -1.87 -16.68 -31.47
CA MET A 1 -2.06 -15.70 -30.38
C MET A 1 -2.27 -16.47 -29.09
N THR A 2 -1.25 -16.65 -28.27
CA THR A 2 -1.39 -17.26 -26.94
C THR A 2 -1.78 -16.17 -25.95
N GLY A 3 -3.05 -16.17 -25.52
CA GLY A 3 -3.47 -15.30 -24.41
C GLY A 3 -2.70 -15.69 -23.14
N SER A 4 -2.18 -14.70 -22.41
CA SER A 4 -1.53 -14.96 -21.12
C SER A 4 -2.51 -15.66 -20.19
N SER A 5 -2.11 -16.80 -19.61
CA SER A 5 -2.91 -17.54 -18.63
C SER A 5 -3.37 -16.64 -17.47
N ASP A 6 -2.54 -15.65 -17.09
CA ASP A 6 -2.85 -14.68 -16.05
C ASP A 6 -4.00 -13.74 -16.46
N ALA A 7 -4.05 -13.34 -17.73
CA ALA A 7 -5.11 -12.47 -18.25
C ALA A 7 -6.46 -13.21 -18.29
N ILE A 8 -6.45 -14.49 -18.65
CA ILE A 8 -7.64 -15.34 -18.66
C ILE A 8 -8.13 -15.60 -17.23
N SER A 9 -7.22 -15.86 -16.29
CA SER A 9 -7.57 -16.02 -14.87
C SER A 9 -8.17 -14.75 -14.27
N THR A 10 -7.55 -13.60 -14.55
CA THR A 10 -8.05 -12.28 -14.11
C THR A 10 -9.45 -12.01 -14.66
N LEU A 11 -9.68 -12.32 -15.94
CA LEU A 11 -11.00 -12.16 -16.56
C LEU A 11 -12.05 -13.07 -15.91
N ARG A 12 -11.69 -14.31 -15.58
CA ARG A 12 -12.59 -15.25 -14.89
C ARG A 12 -12.98 -14.72 -13.50
N GLU A 13 -12.02 -14.26 -12.71
CA GLU A 13 -12.28 -13.66 -11.41
C GLU A 13 -13.24 -12.47 -11.52
N PHE A 14 -13.04 -11.61 -12.53
CA PHE A 14 -13.93 -10.49 -12.79
C PHE A 14 -15.38 -10.92 -13.09
N VAL A 15 -15.56 -11.94 -13.93
CA VAL A 15 -16.89 -12.47 -14.26
C VAL A 15 -17.57 -13.07 -13.03
N CYS A 16 -16.83 -13.76 -12.17
CA CYS A 16 -17.38 -14.29 -10.92
C CYS A 16 -17.83 -13.17 -9.96
N SER A 17 -17.03 -12.13 -9.77
CA SER A 17 -17.37 -10.99 -8.91
C SER A 17 -18.56 -10.16 -9.45
N TYR A 18 -18.73 -10.11 -10.77
CA TYR A 18 -19.86 -9.43 -11.40
C TYR A 18 -21.21 -10.08 -11.09
N GLN A 19 -21.24 -11.40 -10.87
CA GLN A 19 -22.48 -12.12 -10.58
C GLN A 19 -22.98 -11.90 -9.15
N THR A 20 -22.16 -11.32 -8.27
CA THR A 20 -22.44 -11.19 -6.83
C THR A 20 -22.78 -9.77 -6.37
N GLU A 21 -22.59 -8.73 -7.19
CA GLU A 21 -22.83 -7.33 -6.78
C GLU A 21 -23.89 -6.63 -7.64
N ASP A 22 -24.97 -6.16 -7.00
CA ASP A 22 -26.09 -5.45 -7.64
C ASP A 22 -25.74 -4.04 -8.18
N ASN A 23 -24.55 -3.50 -7.85
CA ASN A 23 -24.24 -2.08 -8.01
C ASN A 23 -23.46 -1.73 -9.30
N PHE A 24 -23.25 -2.70 -10.21
CA PHE A 24 -22.44 -2.50 -11.42
C PHE A 24 -23.17 -1.80 -12.58
N ARG A 25 -24.52 -1.78 -12.57
CA ARG A 25 -25.32 -1.28 -13.70
C ARG A 25 -25.03 0.18 -14.05
N HIS A 26 -24.70 1.01 -13.05
CA HIS A 26 -24.37 2.43 -13.26
C HIS A 26 -23.05 2.66 -14.01
N TRP A 27 -22.15 1.66 -14.04
CA TRP A 27 -20.81 1.76 -14.63
C TRP A 27 -20.69 1.04 -15.98
N GLN A 28 -21.78 0.46 -16.49
CA GLN A 28 -21.76 -0.34 -17.71
C GLN A 28 -21.51 0.52 -18.96
N VAL A 29 -20.78 -0.05 -19.90
CA VAL A 29 -20.53 0.57 -21.21
C VAL A 29 -21.79 0.45 -22.06
N GLY A 30 -22.67 1.46 -21.98
CA GLY A 30 -23.88 1.55 -22.80
C GLY A 30 -23.62 2.16 -24.19
N PRO A 31 -24.34 1.74 -25.25
CA PRO A 31 -24.19 2.30 -26.59
C PRO A 31 -24.67 3.76 -26.69
N THR A 32 -25.56 4.19 -25.78
CA THR A 32 -26.25 5.49 -25.83
C THR A 32 -25.71 6.55 -24.84
N VAL A 33 -24.56 6.30 -24.21
CA VAL A 33 -23.97 7.24 -23.24
C VAL A 33 -23.28 8.41 -23.95
N SER A 34 -23.68 9.65 -23.63
CA SER A 34 -23.08 10.87 -24.17
C SER A 34 -21.60 11.02 -23.77
N PRO A 35 -20.76 11.74 -24.54
CA PRO A 35 -19.35 11.95 -24.19
C PRO A 35 -19.15 12.56 -22.79
N GLN A 36 -19.99 13.52 -22.39
CA GLN A 36 -19.94 14.13 -21.06
C GLN A 36 -20.24 13.11 -19.96
N MET A 37 -21.27 12.28 -20.14
CA MET A 37 -21.59 11.23 -19.18
C MET A 37 -20.49 10.17 -19.11
N ARG A 38 -19.86 9.82 -20.23
CA ARG A 38 -18.70 8.92 -20.25
C ARG A 38 -17.53 9.50 -19.45
N PHE A 39 -17.23 10.78 -19.61
CA PHE A 39 -16.19 11.45 -18.83
C PHE A 39 -16.49 11.42 -17.32
N ASN A 40 -17.73 11.67 -16.92
CA ASN A 40 -18.15 11.59 -15.52
C ASN A 40 -18.03 10.17 -14.95
N ILE A 41 -18.40 9.15 -15.73
CA ILE A 41 -18.22 7.74 -15.37
C ILE A 41 -16.74 7.43 -15.14
N ILE A 42 -15.86 7.83 -16.07
CA ILE A 42 -14.40 7.64 -15.93
C ILE A 42 -13.89 8.29 -14.63
N LYS A 43 -14.25 9.55 -14.39
CA LYS A 43 -13.86 10.28 -13.17
C LYS A 43 -14.35 9.57 -11.89
N GLY A 44 -15.56 9.02 -11.91
CA GLY A 44 -16.12 8.25 -10.80
C GLY A 44 -15.36 6.95 -10.55
N LEU A 45 -15.00 6.21 -11.60
CA LEU A 45 -14.19 5.00 -11.52
C LEU A 45 -12.77 5.30 -11.00
N ASP A 46 -12.14 6.37 -11.47
CA ASP A 46 -10.82 6.80 -10.99
C ASP A 46 -10.84 7.10 -9.49
N SER A 47 -11.89 7.80 -9.03
CA SER A 47 -12.07 8.14 -7.62
C SER A 47 -12.27 6.89 -6.75
N LYS A 48 -13.10 5.93 -7.20
CA LYS A 48 -13.28 4.64 -6.50
C LYS A 48 -11.98 3.84 -6.47
N THR A 49 -11.23 3.83 -7.57
CA THR A 49 -9.98 3.06 -7.63
C THR A 49 -8.92 3.69 -6.71
N ALA A 50 -8.88 5.02 -6.59
CA ALA A 50 -8.04 5.70 -5.61
C ALA A 50 -8.42 5.32 -4.17
N LEU A 51 -9.73 5.30 -3.84
CA LEU A 51 -10.24 4.88 -2.53
C LEU A 51 -9.88 3.42 -2.22
N TYR A 52 -10.11 2.50 -3.15
CA TYR A 52 -9.75 1.09 -2.96
C TYR A 52 -8.24 0.88 -2.85
N GLY A 53 -7.45 1.65 -3.59
CA GLY A 53 -5.99 1.67 -3.44
C GLY A 53 -5.57 2.09 -2.03
N LEU A 54 -6.20 3.15 -1.50
CA LEU A 54 -5.97 3.63 -0.14
C LEU A 54 -6.33 2.56 0.91
N LEU A 55 -7.55 2.01 0.84
CA LEU A 55 -8.01 0.95 1.75
C LEU A 55 -7.06 -0.26 1.71
N ARG A 56 -6.67 -0.68 0.49
CA ARG A 56 -5.72 -1.76 0.30
C ARG A 56 -4.39 -1.50 1.02
N ARG A 57 -3.85 -0.28 1.00
CA ARG A 57 -2.61 0.05 1.72
C ARG A 57 -2.73 -0.18 3.22
N TYR A 58 -3.82 0.27 3.82
CA TYR A 58 -4.05 0.09 5.25
C TYR A 58 -4.33 -1.38 5.61
N HIS A 59 -5.04 -2.13 4.77
CA HIS A 59 -5.17 -3.58 4.95
C HIS A 59 -3.83 -4.29 4.87
N ILE A 60 -2.93 -3.89 3.97
CA ILE A 60 -1.59 -4.46 3.89
C ILE A 60 -0.75 -4.14 5.12
N LEU A 61 -0.85 -2.91 5.65
CA LEU A 61 -0.18 -2.52 6.89
C LEU A 61 -0.68 -3.39 8.06
N HIS A 62 -2.00 -3.48 8.26
CA HIS A 62 -2.59 -4.27 9.34
C HIS A 62 -2.26 -5.75 9.20
N PHE A 63 -2.42 -6.31 7.99
CA PHE A 63 -2.07 -7.70 7.72
C PHE A 63 -0.59 -8.00 8.05
N TYR A 64 0.32 -7.08 7.75
CA TYR A 64 1.72 -7.24 8.11
C TYR A 64 1.96 -7.16 9.63
N VAL A 65 1.35 -6.18 10.31
CA VAL A 65 1.50 -6.01 11.77
C VAL A 65 0.91 -7.19 12.54
N GLU A 66 -0.25 -7.70 12.13
CA GLU A 66 -0.93 -8.82 12.77
C GLU A 66 -0.17 -10.15 12.58
N CYS A 67 0.42 -10.37 11.39
CA CYS A 67 1.19 -11.59 11.12
C CYS A 67 2.64 -11.55 11.63
N VAL A 68 3.17 -10.39 12.02
CA VAL A 68 4.55 -10.25 12.52
C VAL A 68 4.53 -10.06 14.03
N PRO A 69 4.93 -11.06 14.83
CA PRO A 69 5.00 -10.91 16.28
C PRO A 69 5.89 -9.73 16.67
N ALA A 70 5.45 -8.92 17.64
CA ALA A 70 6.21 -7.78 18.17
C ALA A 70 7.63 -8.15 18.64
N ASN A 71 7.85 -9.42 18.99
CA ASN A 71 9.10 -9.97 19.48
C ASN A 71 9.93 -10.68 18.40
N SER A 72 9.55 -10.61 17.12
CA SER A 72 10.29 -11.28 16.07
C SER A 72 11.64 -10.60 15.87
N ARG A 73 12.72 -11.40 15.78
CA ARG A 73 14.07 -10.93 15.45
C ARG A 73 14.10 -10.17 14.10
N ALA A 74 13.10 -10.39 13.24
CA ALA A 74 12.90 -9.68 11.98
C ALA A 74 12.32 -8.26 12.12
N LEU A 75 11.90 -7.82 13.31
CA LEU A 75 11.63 -6.40 13.57
C LEU A 75 12.90 -5.72 14.10
N THR A 76 13.62 -6.39 15.00
CA THR A 76 14.81 -5.86 15.69
C THR A 76 16.02 -5.73 14.78
N ASN A 77 16.29 -6.72 13.92
CA ASN A 77 17.46 -6.73 13.02
C ASN A 77 17.33 -5.81 11.80
N PHE A 78 16.16 -5.23 11.54
CA PHE A 78 15.96 -4.29 10.43
C PHE A 78 15.90 -2.83 10.88
N ILE A 79 15.60 -2.57 12.16
CA ILE A 79 15.59 -1.23 12.74
C ILE A 79 17.01 -0.81 13.19
N ASN A 80 17.85 -1.76 13.60
CA ASN A 80 19.17 -1.50 14.20
C ASN A 80 20.37 -1.94 13.34
N THR A 81 20.31 -1.81 12.01
CA THR A 81 21.49 -2.14 11.19
C THR A 81 22.55 -1.02 11.30
N ASP A 82 23.22 -0.97 12.44
CA ASP A 82 24.51 -0.31 12.61
C ASP A 82 25.56 -1.13 11.81
N PRO A 83 26.40 -0.50 10.98
CA PRO A 83 27.45 -1.17 10.22
C PRO A 83 28.42 -2.04 11.06
N ASN A 84 28.41 -1.95 12.39
CA ASN A 84 29.26 -2.75 13.27
C ASN A 84 28.68 -4.11 13.73
N ASP A 85 27.43 -4.44 13.44
CA ASP A 85 26.77 -5.64 14.01
C ASP A 85 27.14 -6.98 13.33
N PHE A 86 28.19 -7.01 12.51
CA PHE A 86 28.65 -8.20 11.78
C PHE A 86 29.36 -9.26 12.65
N GLN A 87 29.42 -9.10 13.98
CA GLN A 87 30.22 -9.99 14.84
C GLN A 87 29.46 -11.18 15.45
N HIS A 88 28.15 -11.33 15.25
CA HIS A 88 27.42 -12.49 15.77
C HIS A 88 27.17 -13.58 14.71
N LYS A 89 27.63 -14.80 15.03
CA LYS A 89 27.54 -16.04 14.22
C LYS A 89 26.20 -16.18 13.50
N SER A 90 26.17 -15.87 12.20
CA SER A 90 24.98 -15.97 11.36
C SER A 90 24.93 -17.34 10.65
N LYS A 91 23.71 -17.88 10.49
CA LYS A 91 23.44 -19.00 9.58
C LYS A 91 23.91 -18.60 8.17
N ALA A 92 24.41 -19.55 7.38
CA ALA A 92 24.82 -19.31 6.00
C ALA A 92 23.70 -18.61 5.20
N GLY A 93 24.00 -17.46 4.60
CA GLY A 93 23.06 -16.62 3.85
C GLY A 93 23.07 -15.16 4.30
N ASN A 94 22.57 -14.25 3.46
CA ASN A 94 22.43 -12.83 3.83
C ASN A 94 21.37 -12.71 4.95
N PRO A 95 21.73 -12.21 6.16
CA PRO A 95 20.82 -12.15 7.31
C PRO A 95 19.50 -11.42 7.03
N GLY A 96 19.54 -10.36 6.21
CA GLY A 96 18.33 -9.62 5.82
C GLY A 96 17.41 -10.42 4.89
N TYR A 97 17.97 -11.26 4.01
CA TYR A 97 17.17 -12.13 3.14
C TYR A 97 16.48 -13.23 3.95
N ASN A 98 17.19 -13.80 4.92
CA ASN A 98 16.68 -14.85 5.80
C ASN A 98 15.49 -14.34 6.62
N ALA A 99 15.58 -13.15 7.19
CA ALA A 99 14.50 -12.60 8.02
C ALA A 99 13.25 -12.20 7.21
N LYS A 100 13.39 -11.74 5.95
CA LYS A 100 12.23 -11.54 5.05
C LYS A 100 11.53 -12.84 4.69
N SER A 101 12.33 -13.88 4.43
CA SER A 101 11.82 -15.22 4.11
C SER A 101 11.05 -15.79 5.29
N GLU A 102 11.60 -15.69 6.51
CA GLU A 102 10.94 -16.13 7.74
C GLU A 102 9.58 -15.45 7.95
N VAL A 103 9.50 -14.13 7.79
CA VAL A 103 8.22 -13.41 7.89
C VAL A 103 7.25 -13.84 6.79
N THR A 104 7.73 -14.02 5.55
CA THR A 104 6.89 -14.48 4.44
C THR A 104 6.31 -15.86 4.73
N LEU A 105 7.09 -16.77 5.31
CA LEU A 105 6.65 -18.11 5.70
C LEU A 105 5.60 -18.07 6.80
N LEU A 106 5.74 -17.20 7.80
CA LEU A 106 4.73 -16.99 8.84
C LEU A 106 3.42 -16.50 8.23
N MET A 107 3.47 -15.49 7.37
CA MET A 107 2.29 -14.94 6.69
C MET A 107 1.59 -16.00 5.81
N ILE A 108 2.34 -16.87 5.13
CA ILE A 108 1.74 -17.95 4.31
C ILE A 108 1.03 -18.98 5.17
N ARG A 109 1.63 -19.40 6.29
CA ARG A 109 1.00 -20.37 7.21
C ARG A 109 -0.33 -19.85 7.74
N GLU A 110 -0.42 -18.55 7.96
CA GLU A 110 -1.63 -17.93 8.50
C GLU A 110 -2.74 -17.77 7.47
N ILE A 111 -2.40 -17.52 6.19
CA ILE A 111 -3.40 -17.44 5.12
C ILE A 111 -3.79 -18.83 4.60
N TYR A 112 -2.82 -19.74 4.52
CA TYR A 112 -2.93 -21.04 3.86
C TYR A 112 -2.30 -22.13 4.75
N PRO A 113 -2.93 -22.53 5.86
CA PRO A 113 -2.33 -23.47 6.82
C PRO A 113 -2.03 -24.85 6.21
N ASP A 114 -2.85 -25.30 5.26
CA ASP A 114 -2.81 -26.65 4.71
C ASP A 114 -2.10 -26.74 3.34
N ILE A 115 -1.48 -25.66 2.88
CA ILE A 115 -0.87 -25.63 1.55
C ILE A 115 0.39 -26.50 1.49
N ASP A 116 0.47 -27.37 0.48
CA ASP A 116 1.69 -28.13 0.24
C ASP A 116 2.80 -27.22 -0.30
N SER A 117 3.87 -27.08 0.48
CA SER A 117 5.08 -26.31 0.14
C SER A 117 5.77 -26.77 -1.15
N SER A 118 5.52 -28.00 -1.62
CA SER A 118 6.09 -28.52 -2.86
C SER A 118 5.29 -28.11 -4.12
N SER A 119 4.05 -27.66 -3.93
CA SER A 119 3.10 -27.39 -5.02
C SER A 119 3.46 -26.15 -5.86
N LEU A 120 2.99 -26.13 -7.12
CA LEU A 120 3.07 -24.93 -7.96
C LEU A 120 2.22 -23.78 -7.41
N GLU A 121 1.09 -24.12 -6.79
CA GLU A 121 0.22 -23.15 -6.12
C GLU A 121 0.97 -22.42 -5.01
N TYR A 122 1.69 -23.15 -4.16
CA TYR A 122 2.52 -22.57 -3.11
C TYR A 122 3.51 -21.55 -3.65
N LYS A 123 4.20 -21.84 -4.75
CA LYS A 123 5.14 -20.89 -5.37
C LYS A 123 4.46 -19.60 -5.80
N SER A 124 3.24 -19.69 -6.34
CA SER A 124 2.44 -18.53 -6.73
C SER A 124 2.00 -17.71 -5.51
N LYS A 125 1.41 -18.38 -4.50
CA LYS A 125 1.00 -17.75 -3.25
C LYS A 125 2.18 -17.10 -2.52
N TYR A 126 3.33 -17.78 -2.46
CA TYR A 126 4.55 -17.25 -1.86
C TYR A 126 5.00 -15.95 -2.52
N ARG A 127 5.00 -15.87 -3.85
CA ARG A 127 5.35 -14.64 -4.57
C ARG A 127 4.38 -13.51 -4.25
N ALA A 128 3.08 -13.78 -4.19
CA ALA A 128 2.07 -12.79 -3.83
C ALA A 128 2.26 -12.29 -2.39
N VAL A 129 2.39 -13.20 -1.43
CA VAL A 129 2.58 -12.87 -0.01
C VAL A 129 3.91 -12.15 0.22
N SER A 130 4.99 -12.53 -0.47
CA SER A 130 6.29 -11.83 -0.36
C SER A 130 6.23 -10.37 -0.83
N LYS A 131 5.42 -10.06 -1.84
CA LYS A 131 5.16 -8.67 -2.26
C LYS A 131 4.39 -7.90 -1.18
N LEU A 132 3.36 -8.51 -0.60
CA LEU A 132 2.59 -7.91 0.50
C LEU A 132 3.46 -7.70 1.74
N GLN A 133 4.30 -8.68 2.08
CA GLN A 133 5.29 -8.60 3.15
C GLN A 133 6.22 -7.40 2.97
N THR A 134 6.74 -7.19 1.76
CA THR A 134 7.64 -6.06 1.47
C THR A 134 6.91 -4.73 1.55
N LEU A 135 5.69 -4.63 1.02
CA LEU A 135 4.87 -3.43 1.14
C LEU A 135 4.54 -3.12 2.59
N GLY A 136 4.02 -4.11 3.33
CA GLY A 136 3.66 -3.96 4.74
C GLY A 136 4.81 -3.47 5.59
N ARG A 137 6.01 -4.06 5.43
CA ARG A 137 7.23 -3.57 6.09
C ARG A 137 7.52 -2.10 5.76
N ARG A 138 7.46 -1.72 4.48
CA ARG A 138 7.77 -0.35 4.04
C ARG A 138 6.72 0.67 4.50
N TYR A 139 5.45 0.27 4.50
CA TYR A 139 4.37 1.08 5.06
C TYR A 139 4.52 1.26 6.56
N LEU A 140 4.91 0.20 7.29
CA LEU A 140 5.22 0.30 8.72
C LEU A 140 6.37 1.29 8.96
N SER A 141 7.48 1.17 8.22
CA SER A 141 8.61 2.12 8.36
C SER A 141 8.23 3.58 8.07
N LEU A 142 7.36 3.83 7.09
CA LEU A 142 6.82 5.16 6.82
C LEU A 142 5.92 5.64 7.97
N ALA A 143 5.01 4.78 8.43
CA ALA A 143 4.04 5.10 9.47
C ALA A 143 4.71 5.33 10.84
N ASP A 144 5.74 4.56 11.18
CA ASP A 144 6.48 4.72 12.44
C ASP A 144 7.29 6.03 12.46
N ARG A 145 7.81 6.45 11.30
CA ARG A 145 8.66 7.64 11.20
C ARG A 145 7.88 8.94 11.07
N PHE A 146 6.79 8.92 10.29
CA PHE A 146 6.03 10.11 9.90
C PHE A 146 4.56 10.08 10.35
N GLY A 147 4.11 9.03 11.05
CA GLY A 147 2.71 8.85 11.44
C GLY A 147 1.87 8.09 10.40
N LYS A 148 0.75 7.52 10.83
CA LYS A 148 -0.09 6.61 9.99
C LYS A 148 -0.75 7.29 8.79
N GLY A 149 -0.99 8.61 8.84
CA GLY A 149 -1.63 9.34 7.76
C GLY A 149 -0.74 9.52 6.52
N VAL A 150 0.57 9.36 6.66
CA VAL A 150 1.53 9.46 5.54
C VAL A 150 1.19 8.50 4.39
N LEU A 151 0.58 7.35 4.69
CA LEU A 151 0.14 6.37 3.68
C LEU A 151 -1.01 6.89 2.81
N GLY A 152 -1.82 7.79 3.36
CA GLY A 152 -2.86 8.52 2.64
C GLY A 152 -2.35 9.65 1.76
N LEU A 153 -1.15 10.17 2.07
CA LEU A 153 -0.48 11.17 1.26
C LEU A 153 0.28 10.55 0.07
N LEU A 154 0.47 9.23 0.05
CA LEU A 154 1.08 8.55 -1.09
C LEU A 154 0.19 8.67 -2.33
N PRO A 155 0.77 9.02 -3.50
CA PRO A 155 0.00 9.23 -4.72
C PRO A 155 -0.79 7.97 -5.08
N PRO A 156 -2.02 8.07 -5.62
CA PRO A 156 -2.84 6.91 -5.93
C PRO A 156 -2.12 5.90 -6.82
N SER A 157 -2.23 4.62 -6.50
CA SER A 157 -1.57 3.52 -7.20
C SER A 157 -1.93 3.47 -8.70
N THR A 158 -3.11 3.95 -9.09
CA THR A 158 -3.56 4.04 -10.49
C THR A 158 -2.85 5.09 -11.32
N LEU A 159 -2.37 6.18 -10.69
CA LEU A 159 -1.73 7.29 -11.38
C LEU A 159 -0.22 7.12 -11.48
N THR A 160 0.41 6.45 -10.51
CA THR A 160 1.89 6.42 -10.43
C THR A 160 2.48 5.04 -10.15
N ASN A 161 1.67 3.98 -10.07
CA ASN A 161 2.15 2.66 -9.63
C ASN A 161 2.98 2.78 -8.33
N SER A 162 2.57 3.65 -7.41
CA SER A 162 3.28 4.00 -6.17
C SER A 162 3.80 2.77 -5.43
N ASP A 163 2.99 1.72 -5.37
CA ASP A 163 3.32 0.47 -4.69
C ASP A 163 4.47 -0.25 -5.39
N ASN A 164 4.51 -0.24 -6.73
CA ASN A 164 5.62 -0.81 -7.48
C ASN A 164 6.90 0.00 -7.33
N MET A 165 6.82 1.33 -7.25
CA MET A 165 7.97 2.19 -6.93
C MET A 165 8.48 1.90 -5.51
N ILE A 166 7.57 1.81 -4.54
CA ILE A 166 7.91 1.48 -3.16
C ILE A 166 8.43 0.05 -3.07
N ILE A 167 8.01 -0.92 -3.88
CA ILE A 167 8.56 -2.29 -3.85
C ILE A 167 9.92 -2.38 -4.54
N SER A 168 10.10 -1.70 -5.67
CA SER A 168 11.26 -1.89 -6.56
C SER A 168 12.56 -1.31 -6.01
N LEU A 169 12.49 -0.33 -5.09
CA LEU A 169 13.68 0.22 -4.46
C LEU A 169 14.44 -0.87 -3.70
N PRO A 170 15.77 -1.01 -3.86
CA PRO A 170 16.58 -1.81 -2.94
C PRO A 170 16.41 -1.35 -1.50
N ASP A 171 16.53 -2.22 -0.50
CA ASP A 171 16.29 -1.82 0.90
C ASP A 171 17.24 -0.70 1.37
N SER A 172 18.49 -0.71 0.93
CA SER A 172 19.45 0.35 1.23
C SER A 172 19.04 1.70 0.61
N ALA A 173 18.49 1.68 -0.60
CA ALA A 173 17.96 2.88 -1.26
C ALA A 173 16.68 3.37 -0.56
N PHE A 174 15.80 2.46 -0.15
CA PHE A 174 14.61 2.80 0.62
C PHE A 174 14.96 3.43 1.97
N GLY A 175 15.94 2.88 2.70
CA GLY A 175 16.42 3.46 3.95
C GLY A 175 17.01 4.86 3.76
N LYS A 176 17.84 5.06 2.73
CA LYS A 176 18.35 6.40 2.37
C LYS A 176 17.22 7.37 2.01
N PHE A 177 16.22 6.91 1.26
CA PHE A 177 15.04 7.71 0.93
C PHE A 177 14.30 8.16 2.20
N LEU A 178 14.09 7.27 3.17
CA LEU A 178 13.47 7.65 4.45
C LEU A 178 14.32 8.67 5.22
N ASN A 179 15.65 8.55 5.20
CA ASN A 179 16.53 9.52 5.86
C ASN A 179 16.47 10.88 5.17
N ILE A 180 16.49 10.92 3.84
CA ILE A 180 16.33 12.17 3.08
C ILE A 180 14.99 12.83 3.41
N LEU A 181 13.90 12.07 3.46
CA LEU A 181 12.59 12.61 3.85
C LEU A 181 12.58 13.16 5.28
N GLU A 182 13.21 12.44 6.21
CA GLU A 182 13.36 12.86 7.60
C GLU A 182 14.11 14.18 7.70
N ASP A 183 15.31 14.24 7.11
CA ASP A 183 16.21 15.40 7.19
C ASP A 183 15.63 16.63 6.47
N SER A 184 14.86 16.43 5.40
CA SER A 184 14.35 17.54 4.58
C SER A 184 12.95 18.01 4.96
N GLN A 185 12.05 17.10 5.34
CA GLN A 185 10.61 17.36 5.46
C GLN A 185 9.96 16.64 6.65
N GLY A 186 10.73 16.07 7.58
CA GLY A 186 10.20 15.19 8.64
C GLY A 186 9.05 15.82 9.44
N ASP A 187 9.23 17.05 9.93
CA ASP A 187 8.22 17.74 10.74
C ASP A 187 6.96 18.12 9.95
N ILE A 188 7.14 18.55 8.70
CA ILE A 188 6.04 18.84 7.78
C ILE A 188 5.26 17.57 7.47
N LEU A 189 5.96 16.46 7.20
CA LEU A 189 5.34 15.17 6.92
C LEU A 189 4.55 14.64 8.11
N ARG A 190 5.06 14.78 9.34
CA ARG A 190 4.30 14.44 10.56
C ARG A 190 3.04 15.28 10.69
N THR A 191 3.17 16.60 10.51
CA THR A 191 2.03 17.52 10.57
C THR A 191 0.95 17.17 9.54
N PHE A 192 1.34 16.93 8.29
CA PHE A 192 0.41 16.53 7.24
C PHE A 192 -0.14 15.13 7.45
N SER A 193 0.65 14.22 8.00
CA SER A 193 0.22 12.88 8.36
C SER A 193 -0.86 12.92 9.44
N ASP A 194 -0.68 13.71 10.50
CA ASP A 194 -1.68 13.88 11.55
C ASP A 194 -2.98 14.49 10.98
N ALA A 195 -2.86 15.55 10.17
CA ALA A 195 -4.00 16.16 9.50
C ALA A 195 -4.72 15.17 8.57
N ALA A 196 -3.99 14.41 7.76
CA ALA A 196 -4.56 13.39 6.88
C ALA A 196 -5.23 12.28 7.70
N PHE A 197 -4.59 11.79 8.75
CA PHE A 197 -5.11 10.70 9.56
C PHE A 197 -6.40 11.10 10.28
N SER A 198 -6.54 12.35 10.73
CA SER A 198 -7.80 12.85 11.32
C SER A 198 -9.01 12.73 10.38
N VAL A 199 -8.78 12.83 9.06
CA VAL A 199 -9.82 12.65 8.04
C VAL A 199 -9.99 11.18 7.67
N LEU A 200 -8.89 10.43 7.62
CA LEU A 200 -8.88 9.05 7.17
C LEU A 200 -9.37 8.07 8.22
N GLU A 201 -9.08 8.29 9.49
CA GLU A 201 -9.41 7.35 10.57
C GLU A 201 -10.90 7.00 10.60
N PRO A 202 -11.85 7.95 10.56
CA PRO A 202 -13.28 7.64 10.46
C PRO A 202 -13.65 6.84 9.21
N LEU A 203 -13.00 7.12 8.08
CA LEU A 203 -13.23 6.43 6.80
C LEU A 203 -12.69 5.00 6.82
N LEU A 204 -11.58 4.76 7.52
CA LEU A 204 -10.92 3.46 7.61
C LEU A 204 -11.61 2.52 8.59
N TYR A 205 -12.09 3.02 9.73
CA TYR A 205 -12.63 2.21 10.82
C TYR A 205 -14.15 2.32 11.00
N GLY A 206 -14.83 3.11 10.16
CA GLY A 206 -16.29 3.24 10.19
C GLY A 206 -16.83 3.97 11.42
N THR A 207 -15.99 4.69 12.16
CA THR A 207 -16.39 5.52 13.30
C THR A 207 -17.00 6.82 12.79
N SER A 208 -18.26 6.78 12.36
CA SER A 208 -19.04 7.99 12.14
C SER A 208 -19.36 8.64 13.49
N GLN A 209 -18.49 9.50 14.00
CA GLN A 209 -18.93 10.57 14.89
C GLN A 209 -19.46 11.72 14.04
N GLY A 210 -20.63 12.23 14.44
CA GLY A 210 -21.39 13.24 13.72
C GLY A 210 -20.55 14.47 13.34
N SER A 211 -20.95 15.06 12.22
CA SER A 211 -20.31 16.22 11.58
C SER A 211 -18.91 15.94 10.99
N MET A 212 -18.84 15.10 9.95
CA MET A 212 -17.80 15.28 8.93
C MET A 212 -18.13 16.50 8.04
N GLN A 213 -18.25 17.68 8.65
CA GLN A 213 -17.91 18.93 7.98
C GLN A 213 -16.40 19.14 8.14
N SER A 214 -15.61 18.25 7.56
CA SER A 214 -14.18 18.49 7.44
C SER A 214 -13.98 19.61 6.41
N HIS A 215 -13.21 20.64 6.79
CA HIS A 215 -12.83 21.75 5.89
C HIS A 215 -12.22 21.25 4.57
N VAL A 216 -11.69 20.02 4.51
CA VAL A 216 -11.19 19.37 3.28
C VAL A 216 -12.28 19.25 2.20
N ASN A 217 -13.53 18.99 2.55
CA ASN A 217 -14.65 18.96 1.61
C ASN A 217 -15.07 20.37 1.14
N SER A 218 -14.61 21.42 1.84
CA SER A 218 -14.92 22.82 1.49
C SER A 218 -13.92 23.43 0.50
N TYR A 219 -12.78 22.78 0.25
CA TYR A 219 -11.81 23.25 -0.75
C TYR A 219 -12.16 22.69 -2.14
N ALA A 220 -12.24 23.58 -3.13
CA ALA A 220 -12.36 23.17 -4.51
C ALA A 220 -11.06 22.48 -4.94
N ARG A 221 -11.16 21.45 -5.79
CA ARG A 221 -10.00 20.64 -6.24
C ARG A 221 -8.91 21.52 -6.87
N GLU A 222 -9.36 22.62 -7.49
CA GLU A 222 -8.54 23.62 -8.16
C GLU A 222 -7.66 24.41 -7.17
N ASP A 223 -8.12 24.62 -5.94
CA ASP A 223 -7.40 25.35 -4.89
C ASP A 223 -6.29 24.50 -4.26
N ILE A 224 -6.51 23.19 -4.13
CA ILE A 224 -5.51 22.23 -3.62
C ILE A 224 -4.33 22.10 -4.61
N THR A 225 -4.61 22.14 -5.92
CA THR A 225 -3.56 22.06 -6.95
C THR A 225 -2.77 23.35 -7.15
N ARG A 226 -3.21 24.47 -6.55
CA ARG A 226 -2.57 25.78 -6.61
C ARG A 226 -1.59 26.07 -5.48
N CYS A 227 -1.40 25.14 -4.53
CA CYS A 227 -0.32 25.27 -3.56
C CYS A 227 1.00 25.50 -4.32
N PRO A 228 1.74 26.59 -4.02
CA PRO A 228 2.96 26.89 -4.73
C PRO A 228 3.92 25.71 -4.58
N LYS A 229 4.41 25.18 -5.70
CA LYS A 229 5.68 24.45 -5.67
C LYS A 229 6.71 25.52 -5.36
N ASP A 230 7.28 25.52 -4.15
CA ASP A 230 8.32 26.47 -3.79
C ASP A 230 9.36 26.56 -4.91
N PRO A 231 9.46 27.71 -5.59
CA PRO A 231 10.49 27.93 -6.57
C PRO A 231 11.59 28.74 -5.91
N THR A 232 12.32 28.17 -4.94
CA THR A 232 13.65 28.66 -4.52
C THR A 232 14.28 27.80 -3.45
N SER A 233 15.36 27.11 -3.81
CA SER A 233 16.56 27.04 -2.97
C SER A 233 17.76 27.13 -3.91
N PHE A 234 18.64 28.08 -3.60
CA PHE A 234 19.79 28.57 -4.36
C PHE A 234 20.74 27.50 -4.92
#